data_AF-A0ABD2CB26-F1
#
_entry.id   AF-A0ABD2CB26-F1
#
_cell.length_a   1.000
_cell.length_b   1.000
_cell.length_c   1.000
_cell.angle_alpha   90.00
_cell.angle_beta   90.00
_cell.angle_gamma   90.00
#
_symmetry.space_group_name_H-M   'P 1'
#
loop_
_entity.id
_entity.type
_entity.pdbx_description
1 polymer ?
#
loop_
_entity_poly.entity_id
_entity_poly.type
_entity_poly.pdbx_seq_one_letter_code
_entity_poly.pdbx_strand_id
1 'polypeptide(L)'
;MRLLENINLFFVKHSINPVTQTAMKNMLKRVSLILNSTAENLLHIMQQQIDEILSNNIGDARNALLNIIFISLKVPEELLKNECTNRKESLGLLHGIGRVINPKRIEIENSWKFVHNPDEIAEYFQSQTSTFLYFLHENYINTIRFIEESSISADVLSLADILNSEWRDTNLNKLSLSLSIRGIMVANESPVTGWNPVRKPQYDKTIVRNSVDDAESQWYKSLIVKDKNIMIKSDADTEEISD
;
A
#
# COMPACT_ATOMS: atom_id res chain seq x y z
N MET A 1 -12.67 -35.35 -30.77
CA MET A 1 -12.36 -34.93 -29.39
C MET A 1 -12.94 -33.53 -29.16
N ARG A 2 -14.28 -33.42 -29.13
CA ARG A 2 -15.06 -32.17 -28.98
C ARG A 2 -16.01 -32.35 -27.80
N LEU A 3 -15.56 -32.13 -26.57
CA LEU A 3 -16.42 -32.14 -25.37
C LEU A 3 -15.83 -31.27 -24.22
N LEU A 4 -15.13 -30.18 -24.53
CA LEU A 4 -14.63 -29.24 -23.50
C LEU A 4 -14.82 -27.77 -23.90
N GLU A 5 -15.80 -27.47 -24.75
CA GLU A 5 -16.27 -26.10 -24.98
C GLU A 5 -17.65 -25.98 -24.32
N ASN A 6 -17.81 -24.98 -23.46
CA ASN A 6 -19.04 -24.59 -22.73
C ASN A 6 -19.19 -25.05 -21.27
N ILE A 7 -18.20 -24.74 -20.43
CA ILE A 7 -18.50 -24.36 -19.04
C ILE A 7 -18.09 -22.90 -18.87
N ASN A 8 -18.95 -21.99 -19.33
CA ASN A 8 -18.90 -20.59 -18.91
C ASN A 8 -19.40 -20.52 -17.46
N LEU A 9 -18.50 -20.76 -16.51
CA LEU A 9 -18.69 -20.38 -15.11
C LEU A 9 -18.78 -18.85 -15.06
N PHE A 10 -19.99 -18.32 -15.16
CA PHE A 10 -20.29 -16.95 -14.78
C PHE A 10 -20.04 -16.80 -13.27
N PHE A 11 -18.78 -16.54 -12.90
CA PHE A 11 -18.48 -15.96 -11.60
C PHE A 11 -19.07 -14.55 -11.60
N VAL A 12 -20.28 -14.42 -11.05
CA VAL A 12 -20.80 -13.10 -10.68
C VAL A 12 -19.85 -12.55 -9.63
N LYS A 13 -18.93 -11.67 -10.06
CA LYS A 13 -18.02 -10.92 -9.19
C LYS A 13 -18.87 -9.97 -8.35
N HIS A 14 -19.45 -10.47 -7.27
CA HIS A 14 -20.08 -9.64 -6.26
C HIS A 14 -18.97 -8.84 -5.57
N SER A 15 -18.72 -7.63 -6.09
CA SER A 15 -17.78 -6.69 -5.49
C SER A 15 -18.41 -6.14 -4.21
N ILE A 16 -17.99 -6.65 -3.06
CA ILE A 16 -18.35 -6.04 -1.77
C ILE A 16 -17.52 -4.78 -1.62
N ASN A 17 -18.20 -3.62 -1.64
CA ASN A 17 -17.52 -2.35 -1.49
C ASN A 17 -17.01 -2.16 -0.04
N PRO A 18 -15.87 -1.48 0.14
CA PRO A 18 -15.40 -1.09 1.48
C PRO A 18 -16.47 -0.31 2.24
N VAL A 19 -16.52 -0.50 3.56
CA VAL A 19 -17.49 0.16 4.42
C VAL A 19 -17.22 1.67 4.42
N THR A 20 -18.27 2.47 4.25
CA THR A 20 -18.15 3.93 4.26
C THR A 20 -17.76 4.43 5.65
N GLN A 21 -17.06 5.56 5.73
CA GLN A 21 -16.68 6.18 7.01
C GLN A 21 -17.90 6.42 7.92
N THR A 22 -19.03 6.85 7.35
CA THR A 22 -20.28 7.05 8.09
C THR A 22 -20.83 5.75 8.67
N ALA A 23 -20.88 4.68 7.85
CA ALA A 23 -21.33 3.38 8.31
C ALA A 23 -20.40 2.80 9.39
N MET A 24 -19.09 2.97 9.22
CA MET A 24 -18.07 2.55 10.18
C MET A 24 -18.23 3.28 11.52
N LYS A 25 -18.42 4.61 11.49
CA LYS A 25 -18.65 5.43 12.68
C LYS A 25 -19.89 4.99 13.44
N ASN A 26 -20.99 4.73 12.72
CA ASN A 26 -22.23 4.26 13.32
C ASN A 26 -22.07 2.86 13.95
N MET A 27 -21.35 1.97 13.27
CA MET A 27 -21.02 0.64 13.80
C MET A 27 -20.19 0.76 15.09
N LEU A 28 -19.10 1.52 15.08
CA LEU A 28 -18.21 1.68 16.24
C LEU A 28 -18.93 2.33 17.42
N LYS A 29 -19.81 3.31 17.19
CA LYS A 29 -20.65 3.90 18.25
C LYS A 29 -21.58 2.86 18.89
N ARG A 30 -22.23 2.02 18.08
CA ARG A 30 -23.09 0.95 18.59
C ARG A 30 -22.29 -0.09 19.39
N VAL A 31 -21.13 -0.48 18.88
CA VAL A 31 -20.22 -1.41 19.56
C VAL A 31 -19.73 -0.83 20.88
N SER A 32 -19.35 0.46 20.90
CA SER A 32 -18.91 1.15 22.11
C SER A 32 -19.99 1.11 23.21
N LEU A 33 -21.26 1.38 22.87
CA LEU A 33 -22.35 1.28 23.84
C LEU A 33 -22.50 -0.12 24.44
N ILE A 34 -22.43 -1.16 23.60
CA ILE A 34 -22.59 -2.56 24.04
C ILE A 34 -21.38 -3.03 24.86
N LEU A 35 -20.16 -2.76 24.40
CA LEU A 35 -18.96 -3.24 25.07
C LEU A 35 -18.70 -2.47 26.37
N ASN A 36 -18.97 -1.16 26.40
CA ASN A 36 -18.86 -0.39 27.65
C ASN A 36 -19.89 -0.84 28.69
N SER A 37 -21.07 -1.34 28.30
CA SER A 37 -22.04 -1.87 29.28
C SER A 37 -21.75 -3.31 29.71
N THR A 38 -21.21 -4.15 28.81
CA THR A 38 -21.05 -5.59 29.04
C THR A 38 -19.68 -5.96 29.60
N ALA A 39 -18.66 -5.18 29.26
CA ALA A 39 -17.25 -5.48 29.54
C ALA A 39 -16.51 -4.28 30.15
N GLU A 40 -17.21 -3.42 30.90
CA GLU A 40 -16.65 -2.20 31.51
C GLU A 40 -15.39 -2.45 32.34
N ASN A 41 -15.33 -3.60 33.01
CA ASN A 41 -14.19 -4.00 33.84
C ASN A 41 -12.94 -4.34 33.02
N LEU A 42 -13.10 -4.73 31.75
CA LEU A 42 -12.03 -5.16 30.85
C LEU A 42 -11.58 -4.07 29.88
N LEU A 43 -12.50 -3.21 29.45
CA LEU A 43 -12.23 -2.16 28.48
C LEU A 43 -13.12 -0.95 28.70
N HIS A 44 -12.66 0.21 28.24
CA HIS A 44 -13.48 1.42 28.15
C HIS A 44 -13.19 2.15 26.84
N ILE A 45 -14.17 2.19 25.95
CA ILE A 45 -14.08 2.83 24.64
C ILE A 45 -14.53 4.29 24.76
N MET A 46 -13.62 5.21 24.46
CA MET A 46 -13.85 6.66 24.39
C MET A 46 -14.04 7.14 22.94
N GLN A 47 -14.67 8.30 22.77
CA GLN A 47 -14.88 8.89 21.44
C GLN A 47 -13.56 9.19 20.72
N GLN A 48 -12.51 9.58 21.46
CA GLN A 48 -11.17 9.82 20.91
C GLN A 48 -10.59 8.58 20.21
N GLN A 49 -10.73 7.40 20.81
CA GLN A 49 -10.27 6.14 20.22
C GLN A 49 -11.07 5.79 18.96
N ILE A 50 -12.36 6.08 18.92
CA ILE A 50 -13.19 5.89 17.72
C ILE A 50 -12.68 6.78 16.58
N ASP A 51 -12.41 8.05 16.86
CA ASP A 51 -11.96 9.01 15.85
C ASP A 51 -10.56 8.66 15.31
N GLU A 52 -9.66 8.16 16.17
CA GLU A 52 -8.35 7.63 15.80
C GLU A 52 -8.47 6.44 14.83
N ILE A 53 -9.32 5.45 15.16
CA ILE A 53 -9.55 4.29 14.28
C ILE A 53 -10.14 4.73 12.94
N LEU A 54 -11.11 5.64 12.94
CA LEU A 54 -11.73 6.13 11.70
C LEU A 54 -10.72 6.84 10.79
N SER A 55 -9.77 7.59 11.38
CA SER A 55 -8.72 8.29 10.62
C SER A 55 -7.75 7.34 9.89
N ASN A 56 -7.60 6.11 10.41
CA ASN A 56 -6.70 5.09 9.89
C ASN A 56 -7.41 3.98 9.10
N ASN A 57 -8.73 3.89 9.22
CA ASN A 57 -9.50 2.82 8.61
C ASN A 57 -9.74 3.04 7.12
N ILE A 58 -9.53 1.98 6.33
CA ILE A 58 -9.66 1.99 4.86
C ILE A 58 -10.92 1.22 4.38
N GLY A 59 -11.95 1.20 5.23
CA GLY A 59 -13.23 0.53 5.01
C GLY A 59 -13.27 -0.95 5.39
N ASP A 60 -12.35 -1.41 6.23
CA ASP A 60 -12.34 -2.77 6.79
C ASP A 60 -12.97 -2.76 8.19
N ALA A 61 -14.20 -3.26 8.29
CA ALA A 61 -14.96 -3.30 9.55
C ALA A 61 -14.37 -4.27 10.59
N ARG A 62 -13.77 -5.37 10.13
CA ARG A 62 -13.16 -6.34 11.04
C ARG A 62 -11.92 -5.74 11.68
N ASN A 63 -11.05 -5.12 10.87
CA ASN A 63 -9.86 -4.45 11.36
C ASN A 63 -10.22 -3.30 12.31
N ALA A 64 -11.22 -2.48 11.97
CA ALA A 64 -11.72 -1.43 12.86
C ALA A 64 -12.18 -1.96 14.22
N LEU A 65 -12.95 -3.07 14.22
CA LEU A 65 -13.45 -3.69 15.43
C LEU A 65 -12.33 -4.29 16.29
N LEU A 66 -11.34 -4.94 15.67
CA LEU A 66 -10.21 -5.50 16.39
C LEU A 66 -9.36 -4.41 17.03
N ASN A 67 -9.04 -3.35 16.29
CA ASN A 67 -8.22 -2.26 16.80
C ASN A 67 -8.94 -1.48 17.91
N ILE A 68 -10.26 -1.24 17.80
CA ILE A 68 -11.00 -0.53 18.86
C ILE A 68 -11.04 -1.34 20.15
N ILE A 69 -11.15 -2.67 20.07
CA ILE A 69 -11.07 -3.53 21.24
C ILE A 69 -9.68 -3.42 21.84
N PHE A 70 -8.63 -3.63 21.03
CA PHE A 70 -7.25 -3.67 21.51
C PHE A 70 -6.79 -2.38 22.19
N ILE A 71 -7.07 -1.22 21.57
CA ILE A 71 -6.68 0.09 22.13
C ILE A 71 -7.47 0.46 23.40
N SER A 72 -8.63 -0.17 23.61
CA SER A 72 -9.53 0.15 24.73
C SER A 72 -9.40 -0.78 25.92
N LEU A 73 -8.59 -1.84 25.81
CA LEU A 73 -8.33 -2.78 26.91
C LEU A 73 -7.64 -2.07 28.08
N LYS A 74 -8.12 -2.34 29.29
CA LYS A 74 -7.46 -1.92 30.53
C LYS A 74 -6.29 -2.86 30.78
N VAL A 75 -5.08 -2.39 30.45
CA VAL A 75 -3.84 -3.13 30.69
C VAL A 75 -3.16 -2.57 31.93
N PRO A 76 -2.70 -3.40 32.89
CA PRO A 76 -1.92 -2.94 34.04
C PRO A 76 -0.69 -2.13 33.60
N GLU A 77 -0.43 -1.00 34.26
CA GLU A 77 0.66 -0.07 33.89
C GLU A 77 2.04 -0.72 33.83
N GLU A 78 2.27 -1.78 34.61
CA GLU A 78 3.51 -2.56 34.62
C GLU A 78 3.83 -3.21 33.25
N LEU A 79 2.81 -3.48 32.43
CA LEU A 79 2.92 -4.07 31.09
C LEU A 79 2.91 -3.02 29.96
N LEU A 80 2.74 -1.73 30.28
CA LEU A 80 2.65 -0.64 29.30
C LEU A 80 4.01 -0.14 28.78
N LYS A 81 5.13 -0.78 29.17
CA LYS A 81 6.50 -0.46 28.68
C LYS A 81 6.75 -0.90 27.22
N ASN A 82 5.78 -0.68 26.32
CA ASN A 82 5.93 -0.92 24.90
C ASN A 82 5.99 0.41 24.15
N GLU A 83 6.88 0.53 23.19
CA GLU A 83 7.14 1.74 22.36
C GLU A 83 5.90 2.29 21.63
N CYS A 84 4.79 1.53 21.60
CA CYS A 84 3.55 1.89 20.92
C CYS A 84 2.67 2.90 21.70
N THR A 85 2.75 2.97 23.03
CA THR A 85 1.82 3.77 23.88
C THR A 85 2.28 5.20 24.15
N ASN A 86 3.55 5.54 23.90
CA ASN A 86 4.09 6.89 24.12
C ASN A 86 3.75 7.91 23.01
N ARG A 87 2.91 7.55 22.04
CA ARG A 87 2.60 8.39 20.88
C ARG A 87 1.52 9.40 21.26
N LYS A 88 1.93 10.64 21.57
CA LYS A 88 1.05 11.75 21.99
C LYS A 88 0.01 12.17 20.94
N GLU A 89 0.21 11.81 19.67
CA GLU A 89 -0.70 12.11 18.57
C GLU A 89 -0.71 10.94 17.58
N SER A 90 -1.88 10.39 17.28
CA SER A 90 -2.01 9.33 16.28
C SER A 90 -1.93 9.94 14.87
N LEU A 91 -0.81 9.79 14.18
CA LEU A 91 -0.71 10.23 12.79
C LEU A 91 -1.57 9.32 11.91
N GLY A 92 -2.71 9.83 11.44
CA GLY A 92 -3.59 9.11 10.53
C GLY A 92 -2.88 8.74 9.22
N LEU A 93 -3.14 7.56 8.66
CA LEU A 93 -2.50 7.07 7.43
C LEU A 93 -2.53 8.09 6.29
N LEU A 94 -3.70 8.67 6.00
CA LEU A 94 -3.84 9.64 4.90
C LEU A 94 -3.08 10.94 5.17
N HIS A 95 -2.97 11.36 6.44
CA HIS A 95 -2.14 12.49 6.83
C HIS A 95 -0.66 12.18 6.67
N GLY A 96 -0.23 10.97 7.07
CA GLY A 96 1.11 10.47 6.83
C GLY A 96 1.49 10.50 5.36
N ILE A 97 0.65 9.91 4.50
CA ILE A 97 0.84 9.95 3.05
C ILE A 97 0.89 11.38 2.53
N GLY A 98 -0.02 12.24 2.96
CA GLY A 98 -0.04 13.66 2.59
C GLY A 98 1.27 14.39 2.94
N ARG A 99 1.88 14.11 4.10
CA ARG A 99 3.17 14.68 4.50
C ARG A 99 4.33 14.22 3.62
N VAL A 100 4.24 13.02 3.03
CA VAL A 100 5.27 12.44 2.16
C VAL A 100 5.15 12.94 0.73
N ILE A 101 3.93 12.91 0.17
CA ILE A 101 3.69 13.31 -1.22
C ILE A 101 3.66 14.84 -1.40
N ASN A 102 3.45 15.60 -0.32
CA ASN A 102 3.50 17.06 -0.32
C ASN A 102 4.38 17.58 0.83
N PRO A 103 5.70 17.36 0.75
CA PRO A 103 6.62 17.70 1.83
C PRO A 103 6.75 19.22 1.99
N LYS A 104 6.56 19.69 3.23
CA LYS A 104 6.82 21.09 3.58
C LYS A 104 8.26 21.24 4.09
N ARG A 105 8.94 22.30 3.64
CA ARG A 105 10.33 22.62 4.01
C ARG A 105 10.38 23.92 4.80
N ILE A 106 11.32 24.00 5.73
CA ILE A 106 11.65 25.20 6.52
C ILE A 106 13.09 25.55 6.19
N GLU A 107 13.32 26.78 5.74
CA GLU A 107 14.67 27.32 5.58
C GLU A 107 15.20 27.77 6.94
N ILE A 108 16.41 27.32 7.27
CA ILE A 108 17.16 27.73 8.47
C ILE A 108 18.51 28.20 7.98
N GLU A 109 18.71 29.52 8.06
CA GLU A 109 19.92 30.23 7.66
C GLU A 109 20.29 29.94 6.20
N ASN A 110 21.09 28.90 5.96
CA ASN A 110 21.60 28.48 4.65
C ASN A 110 21.33 27.00 4.33
N SER A 111 20.48 26.37 5.13
CA SER A 111 20.07 24.98 4.99
C SER A 111 18.55 24.89 4.99
N TRP A 112 18.03 23.73 4.60
CA TRP A 112 16.60 23.45 4.72
C TRP A 112 16.40 22.17 5.52
N LYS A 113 15.26 22.09 6.22
CA LYS A 113 14.78 20.87 6.87
C LYS A 113 13.33 20.61 6.52
N PHE A 114 12.90 19.36 6.60
CA PHE A 114 11.46 19.08 6.52
C PHE A 114 10.75 19.55 7.79
N VAL A 115 9.53 20.08 7.63
CA VAL A 115 8.62 20.38 8.75
C VAL A 115 8.32 19.12 9.54
N HIS A 116 8.16 17.99 8.84
CA HIS A 116 7.89 16.69 9.42
C HIS A 116 9.07 15.77 9.19
N ASN A 117 9.61 15.19 10.26
CA ASN A 117 10.76 14.30 10.16
C ASN A 117 10.36 12.98 9.46
N PRO A 118 11.05 12.58 8.38
CA PRO A 118 10.75 11.32 7.69
C PRO A 118 10.91 10.08 8.56
N ASP A 119 11.82 10.06 9.55
CA ASP A 119 11.98 8.91 10.45
C ASP A 119 10.79 8.74 11.38
N GLU A 120 10.28 9.85 11.92
CA GLU A 120 9.10 9.82 12.76
C GLU A 120 7.91 9.29 11.96
N ILE A 121 7.74 9.73 10.71
CA ILE A 121 6.69 9.18 9.81
C ILE A 121 6.90 7.68 9.61
N ALA A 122 8.13 7.22 9.36
CA ALA A 122 8.42 5.79 9.20
C ALA A 122 8.06 4.98 10.45
N GLU A 123 8.40 5.48 11.65
CA GLU A 123 8.05 4.87 12.94
C GLU A 123 6.54 4.73 13.17
N TYR A 124 5.74 5.69 12.71
CA TYR A 124 4.29 5.61 12.81
C TYR A 124 3.72 4.42 12.03
N PHE A 125 4.32 4.07 10.89
CA PHE A 125 3.75 3.14 9.92
C PHE A 125 4.47 1.79 9.79
N GLN A 126 5.43 1.49 10.67
CA GLN A 126 6.15 0.20 10.69
C GLN A 126 5.24 -1.03 10.73
N SER A 127 4.10 -0.94 11.42
CA SER A 127 3.13 -2.04 11.51
C SER A 127 2.33 -2.27 10.23
N GLN A 128 2.38 -1.33 9.28
CA GLN A 128 1.59 -1.36 8.05
C GLN A 128 2.42 -0.94 6.82
N THR A 129 3.70 -1.32 6.77
CA THR A 129 4.65 -0.99 5.69
C THR A 129 4.05 -1.18 4.30
N SER A 130 3.57 -2.38 3.97
CA SER A 130 3.06 -2.68 2.63
C SER A 130 1.88 -1.79 2.25
N THR A 131 0.97 -1.54 3.20
CA THR A 131 -0.17 -0.64 2.96
C THR A 131 0.33 0.77 2.65
N PHE A 132 1.26 1.29 3.45
CA PHE A 132 1.82 2.63 3.25
C PHE A 132 2.51 2.76 1.89
N LEU A 133 3.35 1.78 1.52
CA LEU A 133 4.02 1.73 0.22
C LEU A 133 3.02 1.73 -0.95
N TYR A 134 1.96 0.92 -0.89
CA TYR A 134 0.95 0.92 -1.94
C TYR A 134 0.26 2.28 -2.09
N PHE A 135 0.01 2.99 -0.98
CA PHE A 135 -0.50 4.35 -1.05
C PHE A 135 0.49 5.31 -1.69
N LEU A 136 1.79 5.18 -1.43
CA LEU A 136 2.80 5.98 -2.11
C LEU A 136 2.81 5.71 -3.62
N HIS A 137 2.84 4.44 -4.03
CA HIS A 137 2.75 4.02 -5.44
C HIS A 137 1.54 4.60 -6.17
N GLU A 138 0.36 4.56 -5.55
CA GLU A 138 -0.86 5.08 -6.16
C GLU A 138 -0.86 6.62 -6.30
N ASN A 139 -0.13 7.33 -5.43
CA ASN A 139 -0.32 8.77 -5.26
C ASN A 139 0.88 9.65 -5.62
N TYR A 140 2.11 9.13 -5.69
CA TYR A 140 3.31 9.97 -5.84
C TYR A 140 3.29 10.81 -7.14
N ILE A 141 2.85 10.23 -8.26
CA ILE A 141 2.75 10.91 -9.55
C ILE A 141 1.78 12.10 -9.51
N ASN A 142 0.71 12.02 -8.70
CA ASN A 142 -0.30 13.08 -8.64
C ASN A 142 0.24 14.38 -8.03
N THR A 143 1.41 14.34 -7.39
CA THR A 143 2.00 15.47 -6.68
C THR A 143 3.34 15.92 -7.24
N ILE A 144 3.94 15.14 -8.14
CA ILE A 144 5.22 15.45 -8.76
C ILE A 144 5.00 16.34 -9.99
N ARG A 145 5.91 17.31 -10.21
CA ARG A 145 5.79 18.26 -11.31
C ARG A 145 6.60 17.83 -12.53
N PHE A 146 7.80 17.28 -12.32
CA PHE A 146 8.74 16.98 -13.40
C PHE A 146 8.94 15.48 -13.59
N ILE A 147 9.23 15.06 -14.83
CA ILE A 147 9.40 13.63 -15.17
C ILE A 147 10.66 13.04 -14.50
N GLU A 148 11.69 13.85 -14.30
CA GLU A 148 12.94 13.48 -13.64
C GLU A 148 12.69 13.12 -12.16
N GLU A 149 11.93 13.95 -11.44
CA GLU A 149 11.50 13.69 -10.06
C GLU A 149 10.65 12.41 -9.97
N SER A 150 9.82 12.16 -10.99
CA SER A 150 8.99 10.95 -11.09
C SER A 150 9.87 9.71 -11.31
N SER A 151 10.90 9.80 -12.14
CA SER A 151 11.84 8.71 -12.38
C SER A 151 12.57 8.32 -11.10
N ILE A 152 13.09 9.31 -10.36
CA ILE A 152 13.77 9.08 -9.08
C ILE A 152 12.82 8.42 -8.07
N SER A 153 11.58 8.92 -8.00
CA SER A 153 10.56 8.37 -7.09
C SER A 153 10.20 6.93 -7.45
N ALA A 154 10.11 6.60 -8.75
CA ALA A 154 9.85 5.25 -9.22
C ALA A 154 10.99 4.28 -8.87
N ASP A 155 12.25 4.69 -9.03
CA ASP A 155 13.42 3.90 -8.64
C ASP A 155 13.45 3.63 -7.14
N VAL A 156 13.20 4.66 -6.33
CA VAL A 156 13.09 4.57 -4.87
C VAL A 156 12.00 3.57 -4.46
N LEU A 157 10.82 3.67 -5.08
CA LEU A 157 9.69 2.79 -4.78
C LEU A 157 9.94 1.35 -5.24
N SER A 158 10.57 1.15 -6.40
CA SER A 158 10.95 -0.17 -6.89
C SER A 158 11.95 -0.86 -5.95
N LEU A 159 12.97 -0.12 -5.48
CA LEU A 159 13.91 -0.63 -4.49
C LEU A 159 13.21 -0.94 -3.16
N ALA A 160 12.29 -0.07 -2.73
CA ALA A 160 11.50 -0.29 -1.52
C ALA A 160 10.63 -1.57 -1.62
N ASP A 161 10.05 -1.87 -2.78
CA ASP A 161 9.31 -3.11 -3.02
C ASP A 161 10.20 -4.35 -2.91
N ILE A 162 11.42 -4.31 -3.46
CA ILE A 162 12.40 -5.40 -3.33
C ILE A 162 12.71 -5.64 -1.85
N LEU A 163 13.01 -4.58 -1.09
CA LEU A 163 13.29 -4.67 0.34
C LEU A 163 12.09 -5.21 1.14
N ASN A 164 10.88 -4.76 0.81
CA ASN A 164 9.65 -5.17 1.47
C ASN A 164 9.19 -6.59 1.06
N SER A 165 9.67 -7.11 -0.07
CA SER A 165 9.39 -8.49 -0.49
C SER A 165 10.07 -9.53 0.41
N GLU A 166 11.17 -9.15 1.06
CA GLU A 166 11.91 -9.99 2.00
C GLU A 166 11.28 -9.95 3.39
N TRP A 167 10.13 -10.63 3.52
CA TRP A 167 9.33 -10.65 4.73
C TRP A 167 10.01 -11.33 5.93
N ARG A 168 11.09 -12.10 5.71
CA ARG A 168 11.79 -12.82 6.78
C ARG A 168 12.60 -11.91 7.68
N ASP A 169 13.04 -10.76 7.18
CA ASP A 169 13.77 -9.76 7.97
C ASP A 169 12.93 -8.50 8.17
N THR A 170 12.37 -8.38 9.37
CA THR A 170 11.56 -7.21 9.76
C THR A 170 12.33 -5.88 9.73
N ASN A 171 13.67 -5.89 9.79
CA ASN A 171 14.45 -4.66 9.68
C ASN A 171 14.45 -4.11 8.25
N LEU A 172 14.34 -4.98 7.24
CA LEU A 172 14.24 -4.55 5.84
C LEU A 172 12.91 -3.82 5.57
N ASN A 173 11.83 -4.19 6.27
CA ASN A 173 10.56 -3.45 6.18
C ASN A 173 10.67 -2.03 6.77
N LYS A 174 11.44 -1.85 7.84
CA LYS A 174 11.72 -0.53 8.44
C LYS A 174 12.59 0.31 7.50
N LEU A 175 13.61 -0.30 6.92
CA LEU A 175 14.48 0.34 5.92
C LEU A 175 13.68 0.73 4.67
N SER A 176 12.82 -0.16 4.17
CA SER A 176 11.94 0.11 3.03
C SER A 176 11.03 1.32 3.25
N LEU A 177 10.42 1.44 4.43
CA LEU A 177 9.65 2.62 4.82
C LEU A 177 10.52 3.89 4.86
N SER A 178 11.63 3.86 5.59
CA SER A 178 12.49 5.04 5.74
C SER A 178 13.03 5.50 4.38
N LEU A 179 13.47 4.56 3.55
CA LEU A 179 13.95 4.82 2.19
C LEU A 179 12.88 5.44 1.32
N SER A 180 11.69 4.83 1.23
CA SER A 180 10.60 5.32 0.37
C SER A 180 10.08 6.68 0.81
N ILE A 181 9.88 6.88 2.12
CA ILE A 181 9.43 8.15 2.69
C ILE A 181 10.44 9.26 2.37
N ARG A 182 11.72 9.06 2.70
CA ARG A 182 12.76 10.07 2.45
C ARG A 182 12.95 10.33 0.97
N GLY A 183 13.07 9.27 0.18
CA GLY A 183 13.35 9.37 -1.25
C GLY A 183 12.28 10.18 -1.98
N ILE A 184 10.98 9.93 -1.69
CA ILE A 184 9.88 10.71 -2.27
C ILE A 184 9.88 12.14 -1.74
N MET A 185 10.07 12.35 -0.43
CA MET A 185 10.08 13.71 0.13
C MET A 185 11.22 14.56 -0.43
N VAL A 186 12.38 13.95 -0.70
CA VAL A 186 13.54 14.60 -1.30
C VAL A 186 13.31 14.86 -2.79
N ALA A 187 12.85 13.84 -3.53
CA ALA A 187 12.61 13.94 -4.97
C ALA A 187 11.49 14.93 -5.32
N ASN A 188 10.43 15.00 -4.50
CA ASN A 188 9.36 15.97 -4.69
C ASN A 188 9.73 17.31 -4.03
N GLU A 189 10.68 18.02 -4.65
CA GLU A 189 11.16 19.32 -4.15
C GLU A 189 10.11 20.42 -4.30
N SER A 190 9.37 20.41 -5.42
CA SER A 190 8.37 21.42 -5.75
C SER A 190 7.01 20.81 -6.08
N PRO A 191 6.26 20.33 -5.06
CA PRO A 191 4.99 19.65 -5.28
C PRO A 191 3.99 20.49 -6.07
N VAL A 192 3.17 19.81 -6.89
CA VAL A 192 2.11 20.47 -7.66
C VAL A 192 1.17 21.23 -6.73
N THR A 193 1.01 22.53 -7.03
CA THR A 193 0.12 23.42 -6.29
C THR A 193 -1.34 23.15 -6.69
N GLY A 194 -2.09 22.49 -5.82
CA GLY A 194 -3.50 22.17 -6.04
C GLY A 194 -4.00 21.12 -5.05
N TRP A 195 -5.32 21.05 -4.84
CA TRP A 195 -5.89 19.99 -4.01
C TRP A 195 -6.00 18.70 -4.83
N ASN A 196 -5.13 17.73 -4.52
CA ASN A 196 -5.16 16.39 -5.08
C ASN A 196 -5.53 15.39 -3.97
N PRO A 197 -6.74 14.79 -4.00
CA PRO A 197 -7.14 13.84 -2.96
C PRO A 197 -6.31 12.56 -3.04
N VAL A 198 -5.88 12.07 -1.88
CA VAL A 198 -5.21 10.77 -1.76
C VAL A 198 -6.18 9.66 -2.17
N ARG A 199 -5.81 8.89 -3.17
CA ARG A 199 -6.56 7.74 -3.69
C ARG A 199 -6.14 6.48 -2.97
N LYS A 200 -7.11 5.61 -2.72
CA LYS A 200 -6.85 4.28 -2.18
C LYS A 200 -6.19 3.44 -3.27
N PRO A 201 -5.12 2.67 -2.96
CA PRO A 201 -4.52 1.74 -3.90
C PRO A 201 -5.57 0.77 -4.42
N GLN A 202 -5.59 0.57 -5.73
CA GLN A 202 -6.42 -0.48 -6.31
C GLN A 202 -5.84 -1.83 -5.89
N TYR A 203 -6.60 -2.58 -5.08
CA TYR A 203 -6.14 -3.86 -4.55
C TYR A 203 -6.21 -4.91 -5.65
N ASP A 204 -5.21 -4.93 -6.54
CA ASP A 204 -5.11 -5.96 -7.56
C ASP A 204 -3.77 -6.70 -7.48
N LYS A 205 -3.61 -7.47 -6.40
CA LYS A 205 -2.54 -8.47 -6.29
C LYS A 205 -2.59 -9.52 -7.40
N THR A 206 -3.73 -9.66 -8.07
CA THR A 206 -3.93 -10.57 -9.20
C THR A 206 -3.29 -10.02 -10.48
N ILE A 207 -3.36 -8.72 -10.75
CA ILE A 207 -2.75 -8.15 -11.98
C ILE A 207 -1.22 -8.27 -11.98
N VAL A 208 -0.54 -8.04 -10.85
CA VAL A 208 0.93 -8.07 -10.83
C VAL A 208 1.50 -9.48 -11.00
N ARG A 209 0.91 -10.49 -10.32
CA ARG A 209 1.29 -11.91 -10.53
C ARG A 209 0.95 -12.38 -11.95
N ASN A 210 -0.21 -11.99 -12.45
CA ASN A 210 -0.58 -12.31 -13.83
C ASN A 210 0.34 -11.60 -14.83
N SER A 211 0.92 -10.43 -14.53
CA SER A 211 1.78 -9.72 -15.49
C SER A 211 3.17 -10.35 -15.66
N VAL A 212 3.77 -10.90 -14.61
CA VAL A 212 5.11 -11.53 -14.70
C VAL A 212 4.98 -12.94 -15.26
N ASP A 213 4.04 -13.74 -14.75
CA ASP A 213 3.80 -15.10 -15.23
C ASP A 213 3.29 -15.10 -16.68
N ASP A 214 2.46 -14.12 -17.06
CA ASP A 214 1.98 -13.97 -18.43
C ASP A 214 3.04 -13.33 -19.34
N ALA A 215 3.86 -12.39 -18.86
CA ALA A 215 5.01 -11.89 -19.64
C ALA A 215 6.06 -12.97 -19.88
N GLU A 216 6.36 -13.79 -18.87
CA GLU A 216 7.24 -14.96 -18.98
C GLU A 216 6.64 -15.99 -19.94
N SER A 217 5.34 -16.28 -19.82
CA SER A 217 4.61 -17.16 -20.76
C SER A 217 4.61 -16.62 -22.19
N GLN A 218 4.42 -15.31 -22.38
CA GLN A 218 4.47 -14.65 -23.69
C GLN A 218 5.89 -14.66 -24.27
N TRP A 219 6.90 -14.46 -23.44
CA TRP A 219 8.30 -14.54 -23.85
C TRP A 219 8.68 -15.95 -24.31
N TYR A 220 8.35 -17.00 -23.54
CA TYR A 220 8.57 -18.39 -23.96
C TYR A 220 7.79 -18.73 -25.24
N LYS A 221 6.53 -18.28 -25.36
CA LYS A 221 5.75 -18.44 -26.61
C LYS A 221 6.43 -17.77 -27.79
N SER A 222 7.05 -16.60 -27.61
CA SER A 222 7.76 -15.89 -28.68
C SER A 222 9.00 -16.65 -29.17
N LEU A 223 9.72 -17.36 -28.28
CA LEU A 223 10.85 -18.21 -28.65
C LEU A 223 10.40 -19.41 -29.48
N ILE A 224 9.33 -20.09 -29.06
CA ILE A 224 8.79 -21.28 -29.74
C ILE A 224 8.26 -20.93 -31.15
N VAL A 225 7.63 -19.77 -31.32
CA VAL A 225 7.14 -19.31 -32.63
C VAL A 225 8.31 -18.94 -33.56
N LYS A 226 9.39 -18.40 -33.01
CA LYS A 226 10.60 -18.06 -33.76
C LYS A 226 11.26 -19.33 -34.33
N ASP A 227 11.35 -20.39 -33.53
CA ASP A 227 11.93 -21.68 -33.95
C ASP A 227 11.07 -22.40 -35.00
N LYS A 228 9.74 -22.32 -34.90
CA LYS A 228 8.84 -22.85 -35.94
C LYS A 228 9.00 -22.13 -37.28
N ASN A 229 9.15 -20.82 -37.27
CA ASN A 229 9.37 -20.05 -38.50
C ASN A 229 10.76 -20.27 -39.11
N ILE A 230 11.76 -20.65 -38.29
CA ILE A 230 13.10 -21.04 -38.75
C ILE A 230 13.07 -22.45 -39.36
N MET A 231 12.36 -23.41 -38.75
CA MET A 231 12.18 -24.76 -39.33
C MET A 231 11.37 -24.74 -40.63
N ILE A 232 10.30 -23.94 -40.71
CA ILE A 232 9.50 -23.81 -41.93
C ILE A 232 10.31 -23.15 -43.07
N LYS A 233 11.25 -22.25 -42.76
CA LYS A 233 12.16 -21.67 -43.76
C LYS A 233 13.24 -22.66 -44.20
N SER A 234 13.82 -23.45 -43.29
CA SER A 234 14.82 -24.45 -43.67
C SER A 234 14.25 -25.57 -44.53
N ASP A 235 12.98 -25.93 -44.32
CA ASP A 235 12.32 -26.98 -45.10
C ASP A 235 11.90 -26.48 -46.50
N ALA A 236 11.55 -25.19 -46.64
CA ALA A 236 11.19 -24.57 -47.92
C ALA A 236 12.41 -24.33 -48.83
N ASP A 237 13.60 -24.11 -48.27
CA ASP A 237 14.83 -23.88 -49.05
C ASP A 237 15.47 -25.19 -49.57
N THR A 238 14.94 -26.37 -49.19
CA THR A 238 15.44 -27.70 -49.63
C THR A 238 14.65 -28.37 -50.76
N GLU A 239 13.52 -27.80 -51.22
CA GLU A 239 12.70 -28.40 -52.30
C GLU A 239 12.92 -27.79 -53.70
N GLU A 240 13.84 -26.84 -53.88
CA GLU A 240 14.16 -26.23 -55.19
C GLU A 240 15.56 -26.58 -55.73
N ILE A 241 16.02 -27.84 -55.64
CA ILE A 241 17.11 -28.35 -56.53
C ILE A 241 16.87 -29.83 -56.87
N SER A 242 15.92 -30.12 -57.75
CA SER A 242 15.95 -31.30 -58.64
C SER A 242 14.92 -31.14 -59.75
N ASP A 243 15.34 -30.55 -60.87
CA ASP A 243 15.11 -31.02 -62.26
C ASP A 243 15.72 -30.02 -63.27
#